data_AF-A0A958SPJ9-F1
#
_entry.id   AF-A0A958SPJ9-F1
#
_cell.length_a   1.000
_cell.length_b   1.000
_cell.length_c   1.000
_cell.angle_alpha   90.00
_cell.angle_beta   90.00
_cell.angle_gamma   90.00
#
_symmetry.space_group_name_H-M   'P 1'
#
loop_
_entity.id
_entity.type
_entity.pdbx_description
1 polymer ?
#
loop_
_entity_poly.entity_id
_entity_poly.type
_entity_poly.pdbx_seq_one_letter_code
_entity_poly.pdbx_strand_id
1 'polypeptide(L)'
;MSQSKEVKSSFEIFRQKVNIIIYGTNTFAGRLFDVVLLVLILLSVLMVMLETIDVVDEKYHTLLSVCEWTITIFFSIEYILRIISVKKPSEYIFSFYGIIDFIAILPMYLSFFVTGSHILSVVRALRLLRIFRILNLVNFTNQSSELKLAIKTSRTKIIVFIYFVLVVCILLGSLMFVIEGEESGFTSIPISIYWCIVTLTTVGYGDIAPQTPLG
;
A
#
# COMPACT_ATOMS: atom_id res chain seq x y z
N MET A 1 -28.85 41.02 19.07
CA MET A 1 -28.22 40.09 18.10
C MET A 1 -26.70 40.31 18.15
N SER A 2 -26.02 39.71 19.13
CA SER A 2 -24.58 39.86 19.33
C SER A 2 -23.96 38.48 19.12
N GLN A 3 -23.39 38.26 17.93
CA GLN A 3 -22.51 37.11 17.72
C GLN A 3 -21.25 37.35 18.55
N SER A 4 -21.18 36.70 19.71
CA SER A 4 -19.93 36.55 20.45
C SER A 4 -18.94 35.83 19.55
N LYS A 5 -17.92 36.54 19.06
CA LYS A 5 -16.74 35.92 18.47
C LYS A 5 -16.12 35.04 19.55
N GLU A 6 -16.41 33.74 19.53
CA GLU A 6 -15.72 32.77 20.36
C GLU A 6 -14.22 32.91 20.09
N VAL A 7 -13.48 33.33 21.11
CA VAL A 7 -12.02 33.40 21.05
C VAL A 7 -11.53 31.96 20.96
N LYS A 8 -11.20 31.54 19.73
CA LYS A 8 -10.65 30.20 19.51
C LYS A 8 -9.39 30.04 20.35
N SER A 9 -9.36 28.98 21.17
CA SER A 9 -8.16 28.57 21.90
C SER A 9 -6.96 28.42 20.96
N SER A 10 -5.75 28.69 21.43
CA SER A 10 -4.50 28.51 20.66
C SER A 10 -4.40 27.11 20.05
N PHE A 11 -4.97 26.10 20.72
CA PHE A 11 -5.05 24.72 20.23
C PHE A 11 -5.97 24.59 19.01
N GLU A 12 -7.14 25.23 19.00
CA GLU A 12 -8.09 25.19 17.87
C GLU A 12 -7.54 25.93 16.64
N ILE A 13 -6.77 27.01 16.85
CA ILE A 13 -6.07 27.71 15.76
C ILE A 13 -4.97 26.83 15.18
N PHE A 14 -4.17 26.17 16.02
CA PHE A 14 -3.14 25.23 15.59
C PHE A 14 -3.75 24.05 14.81
N ARG A 15 -4.79 23.43 15.36
CA ARG A 15 -5.56 22.35 14.72
C ARG A 15 -6.05 22.75 13.34
N GLN A 16 -6.65 23.94 13.22
CA GLN A 16 -7.19 24.43 11.95
C GLN A 16 -6.08 24.68 10.92
N LYS A 17 -4.93 25.23 11.35
CA LYS A 17 -3.75 25.39 10.47
C LYS A 17 -3.18 24.06 10.00
N VAL A 18 -3.00 23.10 10.91
CA VAL A 18 -2.49 21.76 10.58
C VAL A 18 -3.45 21.05 9.63
N ASN A 19 -4.76 21.14 9.87
CA ASN A 19 -5.76 20.57 8.98
C ASN A 19 -5.69 21.18 7.56
N ILE A 20 -5.51 22.51 7.45
CA ILE A 20 -5.36 23.18 6.15
C ILE A 20 -4.07 22.77 5.43
N ILE A 21 -2.96 22.56 6.15
CA ILE A 21 -1.69 22.13 5.55
C ILE A 21 -1.77 20.66 5.10
N ILE A 22 -2.32 19.78 5.94
CA ILE A 22 -2.39 18.34 5.68
C ILE A 22 -3.44 17.97 4.64
N TYR A 23 -4.60 18.65 4.64
CA TYR A 23 -5.72 18.31 3.76
C TYR A 23 -5.99 19.36 2.68
N GLY A 24 -5.35 20.52 2.70
CA GLY A 24 -5.60 21.60 1.75
C GLY A 24 -4.57 21.68 0.61
N THR A 25 -4.99 21.40 -0.62
CA THR A 25 -4.14 21.51 -1.83
C THR A 25 -3.91 22.93 -2.34
N ASN A 26 -4.78 23.87 -1.98
CA ASN A 26 -4.70 25.24 -2.52
C ASN A 26 -3.61 26.10 -1.86
N THR A 27 -2.86 25.57 -0.88
CA THR A 27 -1.79 26.30 -0.20
C THR A 27 -0.41 25.85 -0.70
N PHE A 28 0.55 26.77 -0.75
CA PHE A 28 1.95 26.42 -1.03
C PHE A 28 2.51 25.44 0.01
N ALA A 29 2.16 25.65 1.28
CA ALA A 29 2.58 24.78 2.38
C ALA A 29 2.04 23.34 2.25
N GLY A 30 0.77 23.16 1.85
CA GLY A 30 0.19 21.84 1.62
C GLY A 30 0.87 21.10 0.47
N ARG A 31 1.09 21.78 -0.67
CA ARG A 31 1.82 21.18 -1.80
C ARG A 31 3.26 20.79 -1.44
N LEU A 32 3.96 21.62 -0.68
CA LEU A 32 5.32 21.31 -0.22
C LEU A 32 5.31 20.11 0.74
N PHE A 33 4.37 20.08 1.69
CA PHE A 33 4.18 18.97 2.61
C PHE A 33 3.94 17.66 1.86
N ASP A 34 3.02 17.68 0.89
CA ASP A 34 2.73 16.53 0.04
C ASP A 34 4.02 16.06 -0.65
N VAL A 35 4.70 16.93 -1.40
CA VAL A 35 5.94 16.57 -2.15
C VAL A 35 7.01 15.99 -1.23
N VAL A 36 7.22 16.57 -0.05
CA VAL A 36 8.16 16.03 0.95
C VAL A 36 7.74 14.63 1.40
N LEU A 37 6.46 14.42 1.69
CA LEU A 37 5.92 13.11 2.08
C LEU A 37 6.12 12.07 0.97
N LEU A 38 5.87 12.42 -0.29
CA LEU A 38 6.12 11.55 -1.44
C LEU A 38 7.58 11.15 -1.54
N VAL A 39 8.50 12.12 -1.45
CA VAL A 39 9.94 11.85 -1.50
C VAL A 39 10.35 10.92 -0.35
N LEU A 40 9.82 11.14 0.86
CA LEU A 40 10.07 10.26 2.00
C LEU A 40 9.52 8.84 1.81
N ILE A 41 8.33 8.68 1.23
CA ILE A 41 7.75 7.36 0.91
C ILE A 41 8.63 6.64 -0.10
N LEU A 42 9.00 7.30 -1.21
CA LEU A 42 9.85 6.71 -2.25
C LEU A 42 11.23 6.33 -1.69
N LEU A 43 11.84 7.22 -0.90
CA LEU A 43 13.10 6.93 -0.23
C LEU A 43 12.97 5.76 0.76
N SER A 44 11.87 5.68 1.51
CA SER A 44 11.61 4.57 2.41
C SER A 44 11.53 3.23 1.67
N VAL A 45 10.84 3.18 0.53
CA VAL A 45 10.72 1.97 -0.28
C VAL A 45 12.08 1.61 -0.87
N LEU A 46 12.84 2.59 -1.36
CA LEU A 46 14.19 2.37 -1.86
C LEU A 46 15.12 1.81 -0.77
N MET A 47 15.07 2.35 0.45
CA MET A 47 15.87 1.85 1.57
C MET A 47 15.52 0.39 1.90
N VAL A 48 14.25 0.02 1.89
CA VAL A 48 13.83 -1.38 2.09
C VAL A 48 14.38 -2.28 0.97
N MET A 49 14.35 -1.83 -0.29
CA MET A 49 14.95 -2.59 -1.39
C MET A 49 16.46 -2.74 -1.24
N LEU A 50 17.17 -1.70 -0.80
CA LEU A 50 18.60 -1.76 -0.54
C LEU A 50 18.95 -2.69 0.64
N GLU A 51 18.15 -2.70 1.70
CA GLU A 51 18.30 -3.62 2.85
C GLU A 51 18.11 -5.09 2.44
N THR A 52 17.34 -5.38 1.38
CA THR A 52 17.19 -6.77 0.88
C THR A 52 18.39 -7.30 0.08
N ILE A 53 19.38 -6.45 -0.24
CA ILE A 53 20.58 -6.86 -0.95
C ILE A 53 21.67 -7.13 0.08
N ASP A 54 22.02 -8.42 0.30
CA ASP A 54 22.95 -8.85 1.35
C ASP A 54 24.27 -8.04 1.39
N VAL A 55 24.89 -7.83 0.22
CA VAL A 55 26.17 -7.08 0.09
C VAL A 55 26.03 -5.61 0.53
N VAL A 56 24.86 -5.01 0.29
CA VAL A 56 24.58 -3.62 0.66
C VAL A 56 24.27 -3.54 2.14
N ASP A 57 23.46 -4.47 2.67
CA ASP A 57 23.14 -4.52 4.09
C ASP A 57 24.40 -4.76 4.92
N GLU A 58 25.23 -5.76 4.61
CA GLU A 58 26.47 -6.03 5.36
C GLU A 58 27.39 -4.80 5.48
N LYS A 59 27.46 -3.98 4.43
CA LYS A 59 28.33 -2.79 4.39
C LYS A 59 27.69 -1.54 4.98
N TYR A 60 26.39 -1.35 4.83
CA TYR A 60 25.68 -0.11 5.17
C TYR A 60 24.56 -0.29 6.20
N HIS A 61 24.48 -1.45 6.87
CA HIS A 61 23.41 -1.81 7.80
C HIS A 61 23.05 -0.69 8.78
N THR A 62 24.07 -0.11 9.42
CA THR A 62 23.87 0.95 10.42
C THR A 62 23.31 2.23 9.78
N LEU A 63 23.81 2.61 8.60
CA LEU A 63 23.32 3.78 7.88
C LEU A 63 21.87 3.60 7.45
N LEU A 64 21.55 2.45 6.84
CA LEU A 64 20.19 2.10 6.42
C LEU A 64 19.23 2.10 7.63
N SER A 65 19.65 1.48 8.74
CA SER A 65 18.87 1.45 9.98
C SER A 65 18.62 2.86 10.55
N VAL A 66 19.62 3.75 10.55
CA VAL A 66 19.46 5.13 11.03
C VAL A 66 18.53 5.94 10.13
N CYS A 67 18.68 5.81 8.80
CA CYS A 67 17.78 6.44 7.84
C CYS A 67 16.33 5.96 8.02
N GLU A 68 16.14 4.66 8.19
CA GLU A 68 14.83 4.08 8.42
C GLU A 68 14.20 4.58 9.73
N TRP A 69 14.98 4.64 10.81
CA TRP A 69 14.57 5.23 12.08
C TRP A 69 14.09 6.66 11.90
N THR A 70 14.88 7.46 11.19
CA THR A 70 14.59 8.86 10.91
C THR A 70 13.27 8.98 10.15
N ILE A 71 13.10 8.23 9.05
CA ILE A 71 11.88 8.23 8.24
C ILE A 71 10.67 7.76 9.05
N THR A 72 10.83 6.73 9.87
CA THR A 72 9.74 6.21 10.71
C THR A 72 9.29 7.24 11.73
N ILE A 73 10.21 7.97 12.36
CA ILE A 73 9.88 9.07 13.27
C ILE A 73 9.09 10.16 12.52
N PHE A 74 9.50 10.53 11.30
CA PHE A 74 8.74 11.48 10.48
C PHE A 74 7.31 11.00 10.20
N PHE A 75 7.12 9.74 9.81
CA PHE A 75 5.78 9.18 9.60
C PHE A 75 4.97 9.07 10.88
N SER A 76 5.60 8.78 12.03
CA SER A 76 4.91 8.77 13.32
C SER A 76 4.42 10.16 13.73
N ILE A 77 5.26 11.18 13.55
CA ILE A 77 4.86 12.58 13.79
C ILE A 77 3.71 12.95 12.86
N GLU A 78 3.80 12.58 11.58
CA GLU A 78 2.77 12.84 10.58
C GLU A 78 1.43 12.17 10.96
N TYR A 79 1.45 10.91 11.36
CA TYR A 79 0.27 10.17 11.82
C TYR A 79 -0.38 10.83 13.04
N ILE A 80 0.43 11.23 14.03
CA ILE A 80 -0.05 11.96 15.22
C ILE A 80 -0.66 13.30 14.84
N LEU A 81 -0.02 14.07 13.95
CA LEU A 81 -0.55 15.34 13.47
C LEU A 81 -1.91 15.16 12.77
N ARG A 82 -2.07 14.10 11.97
CA ARG A 82 -3.35 13.75 11.35
C ARG A 82 -4.43 13.46 12.40
N ILE A 83 -4.14 12.62 13.39
CA ILE A 83 -5.05 12.29 14.49
C ILE A 83 -5.52 13.55 15.24
N ILE A 84 -4.59 14.45 15.61
CA ILE A 84 -4.91 15.66 16.39
C ILE A 84 -5.66 16.69 15.54
N SER A 85 -5.39 16.75 14.23
CA SER A 85 -6.03 17.69 13.32
C SER A 85 -7.51 17.41 13.05
N VAL A 86 -7.96 16.17 13.20
CA VAL A 86 -9.33 15.73 12.90
C VAL A 86 -10.26 15.92 14.09
N LYS A 87 -11.55 16.26 13.85
CA LYS A 87 -12.57 16.48 14.89
C LYS A 87 -12.76 15.28 15.82
N LYS A 88 -12.77 14.08 15.26
CA LYS A 88 -12.94 12.79 15.95
C LYS A 88 -11.75 11.88 15.64
N PRO A 89 -10.75 11.82 16.52
CA PRO A 89 -9.54 11.00 16.35
C PRO A 89 -9.82 9.53 16.03
N SER A 90 -10.80 8.93 16.71
CA SER A 90 -11.16 7.51 16.53
C SER A 90 -11.65 7.19 15.13
N GLU A 91 -12.43 8.09 14.50
CA GLU A 91 -12.91 7.90 13.13
C GLU A 91 -11.76 7.81 12.13
N TYR A 92 -10.68 8.56 12.37
CA TYR A 92 -9.49 8.48 11.52
C TYR A 92 -8.64 7.25 11.82
N ILE A 93 -8.37 6.93 13.10
CA ILE A 93 -7.57 5.75 13.49
C ILE A 93 -8.14 4.46 12.91
N PHE A 94 -9.46 4.29 12.95
CA PHE A 94 -10.15 3.10 12.41
C PHE A 94 -10.56 3.24 10.94
N SER A 95 -10.17 4.32 10.25
CA SER A 95 -10.38 4.46 8.82
C SER A 95 -9.37 3.64 8.03
N PHE A 96 -9.70 3.31 6.77
CA PHE A 96 -8.75 2.64 5.86
C PHE A 96 -7.39 3.36 5.82
N TYR A 97 -7.39 4.69 5.73
CA TYR A 97 -6.16 5.48 5.67
C TYR A 97 -5.39 5.48 6.99
N GLY A 98 -6.08 5.63 8.12
CA GLY A 98 -5.42 5.59 9.43
C GLY A 98 -4.85 4.21 9.75
N ILE A 99 -5.47 3.12 9.28
CA ILE A 99 -4.93 1.77 9.42
C ILE A 99 -3.66 1.60 8.58
N ILE A 100 -3.66 2.07 7.33
CA ILE A 100 -2.50 1.98 6.45
C ILE A 100 -1.33 2.81 7.01
N ASP A 101 -1.59 4.04 7.46
CA ASP A 101 -0.57 4.90 8.10
C ASP A 101 -0.02 4.26 9.40
N PHE A 102 -0.87 3.57 10.18
CA PHE A 102 -0.46 2.84 11.37
C PHE A 102 0.41 1.61 11.04
N ILE A 103 -0.02 0.78 10.08
CA ILE A 103 0.74 -0.40 9.64
C ILE A 103 2.11 0.00 9.08
N ALA A 104 2.20 1.16 8.43
CA ALA A 104 3.45 1.71 7.90
C ALA A 104 4.52 1.96 9.00
N ILE A 105 4.11 2.35 10.21
CA ILE A 105 5.03 2.66 11.33
C ILE A 105 5.19 1.49 12.32
N LEU A 106 4.18 0.63 12.44
CA LEU A 106 4.08 -0.42 13.45
C LEU A 106 5.28 -1.40 13.52
N PRO A 107 5.81 -1.94 12.40
CA PRO A 107 6.87 -2.95 12.44
C PRO A 107 8.11 -2.51 13.23
N MET A 108 8.47 -1.23 13.15
CA MET A 108 9.61 -0.66 13.84
C MET A 108 9.43 -0.67 15.36
N TYR A 109 8.26 -0.26 15.83
CA TYR A 109 7.95 -0.19 17.26
C TYR A 109 7.81 -1.58 17.88
N LEU A 110 7.25 -2.55 17.15
CA LEU A 110 7.14 -3.93 17.61
C LEU A 110 8.51 -4.56 17.91
N SER A 111 9.58 -4.08 17.25
CA SER A 111 10.94 -4.60 17.50
C SER A 111 11.49 -4.33 18.90
N PHE A 112 10.98 -3.33 19.63
CA PHE A 112 11.42 -3.05 21.02
C PHE A 112 10.76 -3.94 22.05
N PHE A 113 9.50 -4.31 21.83
CA PHE A 113 8.71 -5.05 22.81
C PHE A 113 8.94 -6.56 22.73
N VAL A 114 9.64 -7.02 21.70
CA VAL A 114 9.85 -8.44 21.43
C VAL A 114 11.26 -8.85 21.83
N THR A 115 11.35 -9.57 22.95
CA THR A 115 12.57 -10.26 23.41
C THR A 115 12.33 -11.78 23.41
N GLY A 116 12.79 -12.48 22.36
CA GLY A 116 12.71 -13.95 22.27
C GLY A 116 13.03 -14.48 20.86
N SER A 117 13.84 -15.55 20.75
CA SER A 117 14.42 -16.03 19.47
C SER A 117 13.39 -16.35 18.37
N HIS A 118 12.28 -17.02 18.71
CA HIS A 118 11.21 -17.33 17.76
C HIS A 118 10.41 -16.09 17.35
N ILE A 119 10.17 -15.16 18.29
CA ILE A 119 9.40 -13.96 18.05
C ILE A 119 10.23 -12.93 17.26
N LEU A 120 11.56 -12.93 17.42
CA LEU A 120 12.49 -12.14 16.61
C LEU A 120 12.40 -12.47 15.11
N SER A 121 12.17 -13.73 14.76
CA SER A 121 12.02 -14.14 13.35
C SER A 121 10.74 -13.59 12.73
N VAL A 122 9.65 -13.61 13.48
CA VAL A 122 8.38 -12.99 13.07
C VAL A 122 8.54 -11.48 12.92
N VAL A 123 9.16 -10.80 13.89
CA VAL A 123 9.43 -9.36 13.80
C VAL A 123 10.30 -9.02 12.60
N ARG A 124 11.27 -9.87 12.25
CA ARG A 124 12.10 -9.70 11.05
C ARG A 124 11.26 -9.79 9.78
N ALA A 125 10.32 -10.73 9.69
CA ALA A 125 9.38 -10.81 8.57
C ALA A 125 8.42 -9.61 8.52
N LEU A 126 7.97 -9.10 9.67
CA LEU A 126 7.10 -7.93 9.75
C LEU A 126 7.76 -6.66 9.19
N ARG A 127 9.09 -6.60 9.11
CA ARG A 127 9.80 -5.51 8.43
C ARG A 127 9.43 -5.39 6.95
N LEU A 128 9.03 -6.48 6.29
CA LEU A 128 8.53 -6.41 4.91
C LEU A 128 7.21 -5.65 4.82
N LEU A 129 6.41 -5.58 5.90
CA LEU A 129 5.20 -4.75 5.92
C LEU A 129 5.50 -3.27 5.70
N ARG A 130 6.74 -2.81 5.92
CA ARG A 130 7.15 -1.44 5.60
C ARG A 130 7.00 -1.13 4.11
N ILE A 131 6.96 -2.13 3.22
CA ILE A 131 6.63 -1.93 1.80
C ILE A 131 5.23 -1.32 1.62
N PHE A 132 4.30 -1.61 2.54
CA PHE A 132 2.97 -1.03 2.54
C PHE A 132 2.96 0.48 2.79
N ARG A 133 4.09 1.10 3.21
CA ARG A 133 4.25 2.57 3.19
C ARG A 133 3.97 3.15 1.82
N ILE A 134 4.17 2.39 0.74
CA ILE A 134 3.80 2.84 -0.62
C ILE A 134 2.30 3.10 -0.75
N LEU A 135 1.46 2.45 0.05
CA LEU A 135 0.01 2.68 0.08
C LEU A 135 -0.35 4.03 0.71
N ASN A 136 0.55 4.65 1.50
CA ASN A 136 0.37 6.03 1.97
C ASN A 136 0.38 7.02 0.81
N LEU A 137 0.90 6.65 -0.37
CA LEU A 137 0.80 7.46 -1.59
C LEU A 137 -0.66 7.74 -1.98
N VAL A 138 -1.59 6.85 -1.62
CA VAL A 138 -3.02 7.04 -1.89
C VAL A 138 -3.57 8.25 -1.11
N ASN A 139 -2.92 8.67 -0.01
CA ASN A 139 -3.26 9.89 0.74
C ASN A 139 -2.79 11.18 0.06
N PHE A 140 -1.80 11.12 -0.84
CA PHE A 140 -1.20 12.28 -1.50
C PHE A 140 -2.16 13.00 -2.47
N THR A 141 -3.22 12.31 -2.90
CA THR A 141 -4.14 12.89 -3.85
C THR A 141 -5.40 13.35 -3.12
N ASN A 142 -5.54 14.65 -2.91
CA ASN A 142 -6.86 15.28 -2.85
C ASN A 142 -7.61 15.18 -4.20
N GLN A 143 -6.94 14.67 -5.24
CA GLN A 143 -7.53 14.10 -6.46
C GLN A 143 -7.93 12.61 -6.32
N SER A 144 -7.63 11.95 -5.19
CA SER A 144 -8.13 10.59 -4.93
C SER A 144 -9.65 10.59 -4.88
N SER A 145 -10.30 11.71 -4.57
CA SER A 145 -11.76 11.86 -4.65
C SER A 145 -12.26 11.54 -6.06
N GLU A 146 -11.59 12.03 -7.11
CA GLU A 146 -11.95 11.76 -8.50
C GLU A 146 -11.69 10.30 -8.88
N LEU A 147 -10.54 9.74 -8.53
CA LEU A 147 -10.26 8.32 -8.77
C LEU A 147 -11.22 7.41 -7.98
N LYS A 148 -11.49 7.72 -6.71
CA LYS A 148 -12.46 7.04 -5.86
C LYS A 148 -13.86 7.14 -6.44
N LEU A 149 -14.25 8.31 -6.93
CA LEU A 149 -15.54 8.53 -7.56
C LEU A 149 -15.63 7.74 -8.87
N ALA A 150 -14.57 7.73 -9.68
CA ALA A 150 -14.47 6.96 -10.91
C ALA A 150 -14.58 5.44 -10.63
N ILE A 151 -13.84 4.93 -9.64
CA ILE A 151 -13.91 3.53 -9.20
C ILE A 151 -15.30 3.22 -8.64
N LYS A 152 -15.85 4.07 -7.77
CA LYS A 152 -17.18 3.86 -7.16
C LYS A 152 -18.28 3.85 -8.21
N THR A 153 -18.20 4.74 -9.19
CA THR A 153 -19.13 4.82 -10.33
C THR A 153 -18.96 3.62 -11.26
N SER A 154 -17.74 3.13 -11.45
CA SER A 154 -17.44 2.00 -12.33
C SER A 154 -17.47 0.64 -11.63
N ARG A 155 -17.71 0.58 -10.31
CA ARG A 155 -17.57 -0.63 -9.49
C ARG A 155 -18.34 -1.83 -10.04
N THR A 156 -19.59 -1.60 -10.46
CA THR A 156 -20.45 -2.66 -10.99
C THR A 156 -19.91 -3.18 -12.31
N LYS A 157 -19.43 -2.29 -13.18
CA LYS A 157 -18.83 -2.67 -14.48
C LYS A 157 -17.53 -3.46 -14.27
N ILE A 158 -16.69 -3.03 -13.33
CA ILE A 158 -15.43 -3.73 -12.97
C ILE A 158 -15.74 -5.12 -12.43
N ILE A 159 -16.69 -5.25 -11.50
CA ILE A 159 -17.09 -6.54 -10.92
C ILE A 159 -17.61 -7.49 -12.01
N VAL A 160 -18.49 -7.02 -12.89
CA VAL A 160 -19.01 -7.82 -14.00
C VAL A 160 -17.88 -8.25 -14.95
N PHE A 161 -16.96 -7.36 -15.27
CA PHE A 161 -15.80 -7.66 -16.12
C PHE A 161 -14.88 -8.72 -15.49
N ILE A 162 -14.50 -8.55 -14.21
CA ILE A 162 -13.66 -9.52 -13.50
C ILE A 162 -14.37 -10.88 -13.40
N TYR A 163 -15.67 -10.89 -13.11
CA TYR A 163 -16.46 -12.12 -13.08
C TYR A 163 -16.45 -12.84 -14.44
N PHE A 164 -16.67 -12.10 -15.53
CA PHE A 164 -16.61 -12.65 -16.88
C PHE A 164 -15.22 -13.24 -17.21
N VAL A 165 -14.14 -12.49 -16.92
CA VAL A 165 -12.76 -12.96 -17.14
C VAL A 165 -12.48 -14.23 -16.32
N LEU A 166 -12.91 -14.29 -15.06
CA LEU A 166 -12.75 -15.48 -14.22
C LEU A 166 -13.49 -16.69 -14.79
N VAL A 167 -14.74 -16.53 -15.23
CA VAL A 167 -15.51 -17.62 -15.84
C VAL A 167 -14.84 -18.12 -17.11
N VAL A 168 -14.38 -17.22 -17.99
CA VAL A 168 -13.64 -17.59 -19.20
C VAL A 168 -12.35 -18.33 -18.85
N CYS A 169 -11.58 -17.86 -17.87
CA CYS A 169 -10.35 -18.53 -17.45
C CYS A 169 -10.60 -19.93 -16.87
N ILE A 170 -11.67 -20.12 -16.10
CA ILE A 170 -12.07 -21.43 -15.59
C ILE A 170 -12.44 -22.37 -16.73
N LEU A 171 -13.24 -21.91 -17.69
CA LEU A 171 -13.68 -22.73 -18.82
C LEU A 171 -12.51 -23.12 -19.74
N LEU A 172 -11.73 -22.13 -20.20
CA LEU A 172 -10.61 -22.36 -21.10
C LEU A 172 -9.48 -23.11 -20.41
N GLY A 173 -9.16 -22.77 -19.16
CA GLY A 173 -8.18 -23.51 -18.36
C GLY A 173 -8.59 -24.97 -18.17
N SER A 174 -9.85 -25.25 -17.85
CA SER A 174 -10.32 -26.64 -17.72
C SER A 174 -10.32 -27.40 -19.05
N LEU A 175 -10.59 -26.72 -20.17
CA LEU A 175 -10.50 -27.32 -21.50
C LEU A 175 -9.06 -27.69 -21.84
N MET A 176 -8.11 -26.78 -21.61
CA MET A 176 -6.68 -27.01 -21.83
C MET A 176 -6.14 -28.15 -20.99
N PHE A 177 -6.58 -28.26 -19.73
CA PHE A 177 -6.25 -29.39 -18.87
C PHE A 177 -6.63 -30.74 -19.51
N VAL A 178 -7.78 -30.80 -20.19
CA VAL A 178 -8.25 -32.03 -20.85
C VAL A 178 -7.58 -32.27 -22.21
N ILE A 179 -7.27 -31.22 -22.97
CA ILE A 179 -6.67 -31.33 -24.31
C ILE A 179 -5.18 -31.68 -24.23
N GLU A 180 -4.44 -30.96 -23.40
CA GLU A 180 -2.98 -31.03 -23.34
C GLU A 180 -2.46 -31.98 -22.26
N GLY A 181 -3.19 -32.11 -21.14
CA GLY A 181 -2.83 -33.01 -20.05
C GLY A 181 -1.50 -32.68 -19.36
N GLU A 182 -1.02 -33.63 -18.54
CA GLU A 182 0.17 -33.42 -17.69
C GLU A 182 1.47 -33.27 -18.50
N GLU A 183 1.58 -33.90 -19.67
CA GLU A 183 2.80 -33.91 -20.50
C GLU A 183 3.19 -32.51 -21.00
N SER A 184 2.22 -31.63 -21.23
CA SER A 184 2.42 -30.23 -21.64
C SER A 184 2.44 -29.24 -20.46
N GLY A 185 2.51 -29.72 -19.21
CA GLY A 185 2.55 -28.88 -18.01
C GLY A 185 1.18 -28.48 -17.46
N PHE A 186 0.07 -28.93 -18.08
CA PHE A 186 -1.29 -28.73 -17.58
C PHE A 186 -1.63 -29.80 -16.54
N THR A 187 -0.93 -29.82 -15.41
CA THR A 187 -1.03 -30.88 -14.39
C THR A 187 -2.26 -30.78 -13.49
N SER A 188 -2.94 -29.64 -13.47
CA SER A 188 -4.21 -29.48 -12.76
C SER A 188 -5.03 -28.32 -13.34
N ILE A 189 -6.34 -28.31 -13.07
CA ILE A 189 -7.23 -27.22 -13.49
C ILE A 189 -6.74 -25.85 -12.95
N PRO A 190 -6.34 -25.68 -11.68
CA PRO A 190 -5.81 -24.40 -11.19
C PRO A 190 -4.56 -23.91 -11.95
N ILE A 191 -3.65 -24.82 -12.31
CA ILE A 191 -2.45 -24.49 -13.09
C ILE A 191 -2.83 -24.06 -14.52
N SER A 192 -3.82 -24.73 -15.10
CA SER A 192 -4.34 -24.40 -16.43
C SER A 192 -5.09 -23.05 -16.44
N ILE A 193 -5.77 -22.72 -15.34
CA ILE A 193 -6.37 -21.39 -15.13
C ILE A 193 -5.27 -20.32 -15.02
N TYR A 194 -4.18 -20.59 -14.29
CA TYR A 194 -3.03 -19.69 -14.22
C TYR A 194 -2.48 -19.38 -15.62
N TRP A 195 -2.27 -20.41 -16.45
CA TRP A 195 -1.87 -20.24 -17.84
C TRP A 195 -2.86 -19.36 -18.61
N CYS A 196 -4.17 -19.59 -18.46
CA CYS A 196 -5.19 -18.81 -19.15
C CYS A 196 -5.16 -17.33 -18.72
N ILE A 197 -4.95 -17.05 -17.42
CA ILE A 197 -4.84 -15.68 -16.92
C ILE A 197 -3.60 -15.00 -17.50
N VAL A 198 -2.43 -15.65 -17.47
CA VAL A 198 -1.16 -15.11 -18.01
C VAL A 198 -1.26 -14.84 -19.52
N THR A 199 -1.93 -15.71 -20.25
CA THR A 199 -2.14 -15.56 -21.71
C THR A 199 -3.14 -14.46 -22.02
N LEU A 200 -4.30 -14.44 -21.35
CA LEU A 200 -5.37 -13.45 -21.57
C LEU A 200 -4.94 -12.04 -21.18
N THR A 201 -4.11 -11.92 -20.14
CA THR A 201 -3.51 -10.64 -19.71
C THR A 201 -2.30 -10.23 -20.56
N THR A 202 -1.96 -11.00 -21.60
CA THR A 202 -0.83 -10.75 -22.52
C THR A 202 0.54 -10.73 -21.83
N VAL A 203 0.66 -11.33 -20.64
CA VAL A 203 1.93 -11.46 -19.92
C VAL A 203 2.81 -12.51 -20.58
N GLY A 204 2.24 -13.70 -20.85
CA GLY A 204 2.89 -14.73 -21.67
C GLY A 204 4.29 -15.15 -21.21
N TYR A 205 4.43 -15.61 -19.96
CA TYR A 205 5.73 -16.06 -19.42
C TYR A 205 6.37 -17.21 -20.23
N GLY A 206 5.55 -18.04 -20.88
CA GLY A 206 6.02 -19.19 -21.67
C GLY A 206 6.50 -20.38 -20.85
N ASP A 207 6.22 -20.38 -19.54
CA ASP A 207 6.47 -21.47 -18.60
C ASP A 207 5.53 -22.66 -18.80
N ILE A 208 4.31 -22.41 -19.27
CA ILE A 208 3.32 -23.40 -19.68
C ILE A 208 2.77 -22.96 -21.04
N ALA A 209 2.66 -23.87 -21.99
CA ALA A 209 2.09 -23.58 -23.31
C ALA A 209 1.53 -24.85 -23.97
N PRO A 210 0.44 -24.75 -24.75
CA PRO A 210 -0.01 -25.84 -25.60
C PRO A 210 1.09 -26.34 -26.52
N GLN A 211 1.19 -27.66 -26.66
CA GLN A 211 2.13 -28.32 -27.57
C GLN A 211 1.39 -28.96 -28.75
N THR A 212 0.10 -29.21 -28.63
CA THR A 212 -0.70 -29.82 -29.69
C THR A 212 -1.36 -28.76 -30.58
N PRO A 213 -1.66 -29.06 -31.86
CA PRO A 213 -2.42 -28.15 -32.72
C PRO A 213 -3.86 -27.87 -32.27
N LEU A 214 -4.38 -28.67 -31.33
CA LEU A 214 -5.73 -28.53 -30.78
C LEU A 214 -5.80 -27.53 -29.61
N GLY A 215 -4.68 -27.35 -28.89
CA GLY A 215 -4.54 -26.37 -27.81
C GLY A 215 -4.17 -24.99 -28.31
#